data_AF-K1TW57-F1
#
_entry.id   AF-K1TW57-F1
#
_cell.length_a   1.000
_cell.length_b   1.000
_cell.length_c   1.000
_cell.angle_alpha   90.00
_cell.angle_beta   90.00
_cell.angle_gamma   90.00
#
_symmetry.space_group_name_H-M   'P 1'
#
loop_
_entity.id
_entity.type
_entity.pdbx_description
1 polymer ?
#
loop_
_entity_poly.entity_id
_entity_poly.type
_entity_poly.pdbx_seq_one_letter_code
_entity_poly.pdbx_strand_id
1 'polypeptide(L)'
;YNINSVLHFDRNILKQYFKELPEMKAENMIIPQNARIVWNGKNFNIEPEKLGRQIDIEKSVDFAIAQLSNGGGEVYFTIITAHKPEVTTEDLASRKDYLNTILKSYLRFKLSDGNVVILNQNTIKTWIKEDEKYGYIVDVENGTDEFIKMLARKKWKSDKIKRSQFKIKKTRM
;
A
#
# COMPACT_ATOMS: atom_id res chain seq x y z
N TYR A 1 61.32 -2.66 7.56
CA TYR A 1 60.30 -2.74 6.49
C TYR A 1 59.04 -2.05 7.00
N ASN A 2 58.64 -0.95 6.39
CA ASN A 2 57.42 -0.22 6.73
C ASN A 2 56.26 -0.94 6.02
N ILE A 3 55.38 -1.59 6.78
CA ILE A 3 54.25 -2.42 6.33
C ILE A 3 53.12 -1.60 5.66
N ASN A 4 53.32 -0.31 5.42
CA ASN A 4 52.45 0.55 4.61
C ASN A 4 52.65 0.34 3.10
N SER A 5 52.89 -0.89 2.65
CA SER A 5 52.63 -1.22 1.25
C SER A 5 51.12 -1.13 1.08
N VAL A 6 50.65 0.05 0.69
CA VAL A 6 49.28 0.29 0.25
C VAL A 6 48.98 -0.79 -0.78
N LEU A 7 48.19 -1.80 -0.38
CA LEU A 7 47.64 -2.77 -1.30
C LEU A 7 46.81 -1.95 -2.30
N HIS A 8 47.43 -1.64 -3.45
CA HIS A 8 46.79 -0.84 -4.47
C HIS A 8 45.89 -1.78 -5.26
N PHE A 9 44.69 -2.02 -4.72
CA PHE A 9 43.68 -2.83 -5.39
C PHE A 9 43.14 -2.05 -6.58
N ASP A 10 43.23 -2.64 -7.76
CA ASP A 10 42.52 -2.11 -8.91
C ASP A 10 41.03 -2.41 -8.75
N ARG A 11 40.32 -1.38 -8.26
CA ARG A 11 38.86 -1.38 -8.07
C ARG A 11 38.13 -1.74 -9.36
N ASN A 12 38.66 -1.37 -10.52
CA ASN A 12 38.03 -1.66 -11.80
C ASN A 12 38.16 -3.14 -12.15
N ILE A 13 39.33 -3.76 -11.92
CA ILE A 13 39.51 -5.20 -12.15
C ILE A 13 38.54 -6.01 -11.27
N LEU A 14 38.45 -5.67 -9.97
CA LEU A 14 37.53 -6.36 -9.05
C LEU A 14 36.06 -6.19 -9.47
N LYS A 15 35.68 -4.97 -9.89
CA LYS A 15 34.34 -4.68 -10.40
C LYS A 15 34.02 -5.49 -11.67
N GLN A 16 34.97 -5.63 -12.60
CA GLN A 16 34.75 -6.44 -13.80
C GLN A 16 34.58 -7.92 -13.45
N TYR A 17 35.43 -8.46 -12.56
CA TYR A 17 35.31 -9.83 -12.06
C TYR A 17 33.93 -10.08 -11.42
N PHE A 18 33.43 -9.16 -10.58
CA PHE A 18 32.10 -9.29 -10.00
C PHE A 18 30.99 -9.34 -11.05
N LYS A 19 31.06 -8.57 -12.14
CA LYS A 19 30.05 -8.63 -13.21
C LYS A 19 29.97 -9.99 -13.91
N GLU A 20 31.03 -10.80 -13.86
CA GLU A 20 31.05 -12.12 -14.45
C GLU A 20 30.37 -13.18 -13.55
N LEU A 21 30.21 -12.89 -12.26
CA LEU A 21 29.57 -13.79 -11.30
C LEU A 21 28.08 -13.99 -11.65
N PRO A 22 27.57 -15.24 -11.61
CA PRO A 22 26.16 -15.51 -11.87
C PRO A 22 25.20 -14.68 -11.01
N GLU A 23 25.53 -14.46 -9.74
CA GLU A 23 24.75 -13.69 -8.77
C GLU A 23 24.58 -12.22 -9.18
N MET A 24 25.50 -11.69 -9.99
CA MET A 24 25.50 -10.31 -10.48
C MET A 24 24.78 -10.15 -11.83
N LYS A 25 24.28 -11.24 -12.42
CA LYS A 25 23.47 -11.18 -13.65
C LYS A 25 22.08 -10.66 -13.34
N ALA A 26 21.56 -9.80 -14.22
CA ALA A 26 20.24 -9.18 -14.05
C ALA A 26 19.11 -10.20 -13.87
N GLU A 27 19.19 -11.35 -14.56
CA GLU A 27 18.23 -12.47 -14.41
C GLU A 27 18.19 -13.09 -13.01
N ASN A 28 19.28 -12.96 -12.24
CA ASN A 28 19.39 -13.47 -10.87
C ASN A 28 19.14 -12.37 -9.82
N MET A 29 19.12 -11.09 -10.21
CA MET A 29 18.77 -9.97 -9.34
C MET A 29 17.26 -9.75 -9.29
N ILE A 30 16.63 -10.20 -8.21
CA ILE A 30 15.21 -9.95 -7.93
C ILE A 30 15.07 -8.73 -7.03
N ILE A 31 14.29 -7.76 -7.46
CA ILE A 31 13.93 -6.59 -6.66
C ILE A 31 12.94 -7.04 -5.57
N PRO A 32 13.11 -6.63 -4.29
CA PRO A 32 12.14 -6.92 -3.25
C PRO A 32 10.76 -6.37 -3.62
N GLN A 33 9.71 -7.10 -3.28
CA GLN A 33 8.33 -6.69 -3.53
C GLN A 33 7.62 -6.48 -2.19
N ASN A 34 7.02 -5.31 -2.02
CA ASN A 34 6.22 -4.98 -0.85
C ASN A 34 4.97 -5.86 -0.75
N ALA A 35 4.52 -6.14 0.47
CA ALA A 35 3.19 -6.65 0.72
C ALA A 35 2.14 -5.61 0.27
N ARG A 36 0.96 -6.07 -0.16
CA ARG A 36 -0.11 -5.21 -0.66
C ARG A 36 -1.48 -5.69 -0.22
N ILE A 37 -2.37 -4.75 0.10
CA ILE A 37 -3.79 -5.01 0.26
C ILE A 37 -4.39 -5.26 -1.13
N VAL A 38 -5.01 -6.41 -1.31
CA VAL A 38 -5.69 -6.80 -2.55
C VAL A 38 -7.20 -6.92 -2.33
N TRP A 39 -7.95 -6.64 -3.39
CA TRP A 39 -9.41 -6.69 -3.38
C TRP A 39 -9.90 -7.81 -4.31
N ASN A 40 -10.65 -8.78 -3.78
CA ASN A 40 -11.18 -9.90 -4.56
C ASN A 40 -12.66 -9.73 -4.97
N GLY A 41 -13.22 -8.53 -4.84
CA GLY A 41 -14.65 -8.27 -5.08
C GLY A 41 -15.56 -8.45 -3.86
N LYS A 42 -15.08 -9.11 -2.80
CA LYS A 42 -15.85 -9.40 -1.58
C LYS A 42 -15.21 -8.88 -0.30
N ASN A 43 -13.92 -9.10 -0.12
CA ASN A 43 -13.15 -8.69 1.05
C ASN A 43 -11.73 -8.25 0.67
N PHE A 44 -11.08 -7.55 1.60
CA PHE A 44 -9.67 -7.20 1.49
C PHE A 44 -8.81 -8.33 2.05
N ASN A 45 -7.77 -8.70 1.32
CA ASN A 45 -6.74 -9.65 1.73
C ASN A 45 -5.36 -9.00 1.63
N ILE A 46 -4.32 -9.69 2.10
CA ILE A 46 -2.92 -9.28 1.91
C ILE A 46 -2.28 -10.25 0.91
N GLU A 47 -1.70 -9.70 -0.15
CA GLU A 47 -0.66 -10.38 -0.91
C GLU A 47 0.67 -10.15 -0.17
N PRO A 48 1.37 -11.22 0.26
CA PRO A 48 2.56 -11.08 1.09
C PRO A 48 3.74 -10.53 0.29
N GLU A 49 4.65 -9.91 1.03
CA GLU A 49 5.92 -9.41 0.54
C GLU A 49 6.83 -10.53 0.01
N LYS A 50 7.73 -10.18 -0.92
CA LYS A 50 8.76 -11.09 -1.43
C LYS A 50 10.12 -10.49 -1.19
N LEU A 51 11.01 -11.30 -0.61
CA LEU A 51 12.40 -10.90 -0.39
C LEU A 51 13.11 -10.68 -1.72
N GLY A 52 13.92 -9.64 -1.76
CA GLY A 52 14.80 -9.35 -2.88
C GLY A 52 16.09 -10.18 -2.81
N ARG A 53 16.83 -10.16 -3.92
CA ARG A 53 18.22 -10.61 -4.02
C ARG A 53 19.04 -9.69 -4.94
N GLN A 54 18.76 -8.39 -4.88
CA GLN A 54 19.48 -7.40 -5.66
C GLN A 54 20.81 -7.05 -4.99
N ILE A 55 21.92 -7.22 -5.71
CA ILE A 55 23.25 -6.94 -5.21
C ILE A 55 23.73 -5.60 -5.77
N ASP A 56 24.21 -4.72 -4.89
CA ASP A 56 24.83 -3.47 -5.30
C ASP A 56 26.32 -3.72 -5.57
N ILE A 57 26.73 -3.59 -6.83
CA ILE A 57 28.10 -3.89 -7.25
C ILE A 57 29.13 -2.95 -6.61
N GLU A 58 28.78 -1.67 -6.39
CA GLU A 58 29.70 -0.71 -5.79
C GLU A 58 29.91 -1.05 -4.32
N LYS A 59 28.82 -1.31 -3.60
CA LYS A 59 28.89 -1.76 -2.20
C LYS A 59 29.63 -3.09 -2.06
N SER A 60 29.50 -3.97 -3.04
CA SER A 60 30.23 -5.23 -3.07
C SER A 60 31.72 -5.04 -3.16
N VAL A 61 32.15 -4.17 -4.08
CA VAL A 61 33.56 -3.86 -4.27
C VAL A 61 34.12 -3.21 -3.01
N ASP A 62 33.41 -2.25 -2.44
CA ASP A 62 33.84 -1.56 -1.21
C ASP A 62 33.92 -2.53 -0.02
N PHE A 63 32.94 -3.43 0.12
CA PHE A 63 32.93 -4.45 1.16
C PHE A 63 34.09 -5.44 1.01
N ALA A 64 34.38 -5.90 -0.22
CA ALA A 64 35.49 -6.81 -0.48
C ALA A 64 36.85 -6.17 -0.18
N ILE A 65 37.07 -4.91 -0.57
CA ILE A 65 38.28 -4.15 -0.23
C ILE A 65 38.42 -3.99 1.29
N ALA A 66 37.31 -3.71 1.99
CA ALA A 66 37.30 -3.60 3.44
C ALA A 66 37.62 -4.93 4.13
N GLN A 67 37.04 -6.06 3.68
CA GLN A 67 37.36 -7.38 4.22
C GLN A 67 38.85 -7.70 4.05
N LEU A 68 39.39 -7.52 2.85
CA LEU A 68 40.82 -7.76 2.58
C LEU A 68 41.74 -6.88 3.44
N SER A 69 41.39 -5.60 3.61
CA SER A 69 42.17 -4.66 4.43
C SER A 69 42.17 -5.04 5.92
N ASN A 70 41.12 -5.71 6.38
CA ASN A 70 40.97 -6.17 7.76
C ASN A 70 41.46 -7.62 7.98
N GLY A 71 42.07 -8.25 6.97
CA GLY A 71 42.52 -9.65 7.04
C GLY A 71 41.37 -10.67 7.01
N GLY A 72 40.19 -10.26 6.56
CA GLY A 72 39.05 -11.15 6.33
C GLY A 72 39.26 -12.05 5.10
N GLY A 73 38.76 -13.27 5.15
CA GLY A 73 38.94 -14.28 4.10
C GLY A 73 37.75 -14.47 3.17
N GLU A 74 36.61 -13.84 3.45
CA GLU A 74 35.33 -14.18 2.81
C GLU A 74 34.49 -12.94 2.48
N VAL A 75 33.82 -12.99 1.32
CA VAL A 75 32.87 -11.97 0.87
C VAL A 75 31.48 -12.58 0.84
N TYR A 76 30.64 -12.17 1.79
CA TYR A 76 29.26 -12.62 1.89
C TYR A 76 28.32 -11.63 1.20
N PHE A 77 27.94 -11.92 -0.05
CA PHE A 77 27.02 -11.05 -0.81
C PHE A 77 25.66 -10.85 -0.12
N THR A 78 25.22 -11.80 0.70
CA THR A 78 23.98 -11.68 1.49
C THR A 78 23.97 -10.47 2.42
N ILE A 79 25.13 -10.01 2.91
CA ILE A 79 25.23 -8.82 3.79
C ILE A 79 24.92 -7.53 3.03
N ILE A 80 25.24 -7.50 1.74
CA ILE A 80 25.17 -6.32 0.86
C ILE A 80 24.03 -6.40 -0.16
N THR A 81 23.18 -7.41 -0.01
CA THR A 81 22.02 -7.61 -0.86
C THR A 81 20.81 -6.86 -0.30
N ALA A 82 20.09 -6.15 -1.16
CA ALA A 82 18.81 -5.53 -0.83
C ALA A 82 17.72 -6.62 -0.74
N HIS A 83 17.62 -7.24 0.43
CA HIS A 83 16.65 -8.32 0.68
C HIS A 83 15.29 -7.83 1.15
N LYS A 84 15.25 -6.73 1.89
CA LYS A 84 14.07 -6.39 2.69
C LYS A 84 13.07 -5.55 1.88
N PRO A 85 11.79 -5.94 1.86
CA PRO A 85 10.71 -5.09 1.41
C PRO A 85 10.49 -3.95 2.40
N GLU A 86 9.92 -2.84 1.92
CA GLU A 86 9.60 -1.67 2.73
C GLU A 86 8.31 -1.86 3.54
N VAL A 87 7.36 -2.63 3.00
CA VAL A 87 6.08 -2.93 3.64
C VAL A 87 5.91 -4.44 3.73
N THR A 88 5.60 -4.92 4.93
CA THR A 88 5.40 -6.33 5.26
C THR A 88 3.93 -6.66 5.50
N THR A 89 3.62 -7.94 5.57
CA THR A 89 2.29 -8.44 5.92
C THR A 89 1.87 -7.97 7.32
N GLU A 90 2.82 -7.90 8.25
CA GLU A 90 2.56 -7.45 9.62
C GLU A 90 2.14 -5.97 9.65
N ASP A 91 2.82 -5.11 8.89
CA ASP A 91 2.48 -3.68 8.77
C ASP A 91 1.03 -3.47 8.26
N LEU A 92 0.52 -4.42 7.48
CA LEU A 92 -0.80 -4.34 6.84
C LEU A 92 -1.92 -5.05 7.59
N ALA A 93 -1.60 -5.86 8.61
CA ALA A 93 -2.58 -6.71 9.29
C ALA A 93 -3.74 -5.90 9.88
N SER A 94 -3.43 -4.90 10.72
CA SER A 94 -4.44 -4.03 11.34
C SER A 94 -5.21 -3.22 10.29
N ARG A 95 -4.55 -2.80 9.21
CA ARG A 95 -5.19 -2.05 8.13
C ARG A 95 -6.19 -2.91 7.37
N LYS A 96 -5.84 -4.15 7.00
CA LYS A 96 -6.75 -5.11 6.37
C LYS A 96 -8.00 -5.33 7.23
N ASP A 97 -7.84 -5.48 8.54
CA ASP A 97 -8.95 -5.71 9.46
C ASP A 97 -9.86 -4.49 9.59
N TYR A 98 -9.27 -3.29 9.67
CA TYR A 98 -10.01 -2.04 9.63
C TYR A 98 -10.83 -1.88 8.34
N LEU A 99 -10.22 -2.09 7.17
CA LEU A 99 -10.90 -1.98 5.88
C LEU A 99 -12.07 -2.99 5.77
N ASN A 100 -11.86 -4.22 6.22
CA ASN A 100 -12.92 -5.23 6.26
C ASN A 100 -14.04 -4.91 7.27
N THR A 101 -13.71 -4.20 8.35
CA THR A 101 -14.71 -3.73 9.33
C THR A 101 -15.56 -2.62 8.74
N ILE A 102 -14.93 -1.63 8.09
CA ILE A 102 -15.65 -0.56 7.37
C ILE A 102 -16.58 -1.19 6.32
N LEU A 103 -16.07 -2.11 5.50
CA LEU A 103 -16.83 -2.73 4.43
C LEU A 103 -18.11 -3.46 4.89
N LYS A 104 -18.10 -3.98 6.12
CA LYS A 104 -19.26 -4.64 6.76
C LYS A 104 -20.22 -3.66 7.42
N SER A 105 -19.89 -2.36 7.45
CA SER A 105 -20.73 -1.35 8.10
C SER A 105 -22.10 -1.26 7.44
N TYR A 106 -23.11 -1.14 8.29
CA TYR A 106 -24.50 -1.03 7.89
C TYR A 106 -25.21 -0.01 8.77
N LEU A 107 -25.70 1.07 8.17
CA LEU A 107 -26.45 2.11 8.87
C LEU A 107 -27.78 2.36 8.18
N ARG A 108 -28.85 2.43 8.96
CA ARG A 108 -30.21 2.69 8.49
C ARG A 108 -30.70 4.05 8.97
N PHE A 109 -30.89 4.97 8.04
CA PHE A 109 -31.42 6.30 8.31
C PHE A 109 -32.91 6.33 7.98
N LYS A 110 -33.74 6.53 9.00
CA LYS A 110 -35.18 6.78 8.83
C LYS A 110 -35.41 8.29 8.73
N LEU A 111 -35.81 8.77 7.56
CA LEU A 111 -36.07 10.18 7.32
C LEU A 111 -37.49 10.59 7.77
N SER A 112 -37.72 11.89 7.91
CA SER A 112 -38.97 12.46 8.43
C SER A 112 -40.18 12.25 7.50
N ASP A 113 -39.96 11.98 6.21
CA ASP A 113 -40.97 11.56 5.23
C ASP A 113 -41.27 10.06 5.26
N GLY A 114 -40.62 9.30 6.15
CA GLY A 114 -40.74 7.85 6.22
C GLY A 114 -39.81 7.09 5.28
N ASN A 115 -39.09 7.78 4.37
CA ASN A 115 -38.11 7.12 3.51
C ASN A 115 -36.94 6.58 4.32
N VAL A 116 -36.41 5.43 3.90
CA VAL A 116 -35.26 4.79 4.51
C VAL A 116 -34.09 4.89 3.55
N VAL A 117 -32.96 5.42 4.03
CA VAL A 117 -31.69 5.41 3.30
C VAL A 117 -30.72 4.51 4.04
N ILE A 118 -30.01 3.66 3.30
CA ILE A 118 -29.11 2.67 3.86
C ILE A 118 -27.69 2.97 3.40
N LEU A 119 -26.77 3.06 4.34
CA LEU A 119 -25.35 2.86 4.07
C LEU A 119 -25.07 1.37 4.23
N ASN A 120 -24.56 0.72 3.19
CA ASN A 120 -24.20 -0.70 3.22
C ASN A 120 -22.93 -0.93 2.39
N GLN A 121 -22.52 -2.20 2.30
CA GLN A 121 -21.37 -2.63 1.53
C GLN A 121 -21.37 -2.13 0.08
N ASN A 122 -22.52 -2.07 -0.60
CA ASN A 122 -22.58 -1.63 -2.00
C ASN A 122 -22.22 -0.15 -2.14
N THR A 123 -22.67 0.68 -1.20
CA THR A 123 -22.26 2.09 -1.14
C THR A 123 -20.77 2.21 -0.80
N ILE A 124 -20.28 1.47 0.20
CA ILE A 124 -18.89 1.55 0.65
C ILE A 124 -17.91 1.06 -0.44
N LYS A 125 -18.33 0.09 -1.27
CA LYS A 125 -17.54 -0.35 -2.44
C LYS A 125 -17.23 0.79 -3.40
N THR A 126 -18.07 1.82 -3.49
CA THR A 126 -17.80 2.97 -4.38
C THR A 126 -16.76 3.93 -3.79
N TRP A 127 -16.28 3.69 -2.57
CA TRP A 127 -15.26 4.48 -1.89
C TRP A 127 -13.87 3.82 -1.97
N ILE A 128 -13.78 2.60 -2.54
CA ILE A 128 -12.52 1.88 -2.69
C ILE A 128 -11.66 2.58 -3.75
N LYS A 129 -10.39 2.78 -3.44
CA LYS A 129 -9.39 3.38 -4.34
C LYS A 129 -8.10 2.58 -4.31
N GLU A 130 -7.37 2.64 -5.43
CA GLU A 130 -6.00 2.15 -5.49
C GLU A 130 -5.04 3.12 -4.79
N ASP A 131 -4.04 2.56 -4.15
CA ASP A 131 -2.96 3.22 -3.45
C ASP A 131 -1.65 2.56 -3.88
N GLU A 132 -0.72 3.36 -4.39
CA GLU A 132 0.52 2.86 -5.00
C GLU A 132 1.40 2.09 -4.00
N LYS A 133 1.36 2.48 -2.72
CA LYS A 133 2.20 1.90 -1.68
C LYS A 133 1.58 0.65 -1.07
N TYR A 134 0.29 0.71 -0.78
CA TYR A 134 -0.42 -0.26 0.05
C TYR A 134 -1.42 -1.13 -0.73
N GLY A 135 -1.63 -0.90 -2.02
CA GLY A 135 -2.59 -1.66 -2.84
C GLY A 135 -3.96 -0.99 -2.88
N TYR A 136 -4.88 -1.36 -1.98
CA TYR A 136 -6.22 -0.72 -1.90
C TYR A 136 -6.47 -0.04 -0.56
N ILE A 137 -7.26 1.05 -0.63
CA ILE A 137 -7.76 1.82 0.51
C ILE A 137 -9.26 2.04 0.39
N VAL A 138 -9.88 2.53 1.46
CA VAL A 138 -11.26 3.05 1.45
C VAL A 138 -11.19 4.52 1.81
N ASP A 139 -11.63 5.39 0.90
CA ASP A 139 -11.72 6.83 1.10
C ASP A 139 -12.98 7.17 1.91
N VAL A 140 -12.89 6.91 3.22
CA VAL A 140 -14.02 7.07 4.15
C VAL A 140 -14.46 8.53 4.25
N GLU A 141 -13.52 9.48 4.22
CA GLU A 141 -13.81 10.90 4.39
C GLU A 141 -14.67 11.40 3.24
N ASN A 142 -14.17 11.31 2.00
CA ASN A 142 -14.92 11.76 0.83
C ASN A 142 -16.20 10.92 0.62
N GLY A 143 -16.14 9.61 0.88
CA GLY A 143 -17.29 8.73 0.79
C GLY A 143 -18.42 9.12 1.75
N THR A 144 -18.07 9.47 2.99
CA THR A 144 -19.00 9.94 4.01
C THR A 144 -19.57 11.30 3.64
N ASP A 145 -18.74 12.23 3.17
CA ASP A 145 -19.19 13.55 2.74
C ASP A 145 -20.22 13.47 1.60
N GLU A 146 -19.94 12.68 0.56
CA GLU A 146 -20.89 12.48 -0.55
C GLU A 146 -22.18 11.79 -0.08
N PHE A 147 -22.07 10.84 0.84
CA PHE A 147 -23.25 10.19 1.43
C PHE A 147 -24.10 11.18 2.24
N ILE A 148 -23.49 12.05 3.04
CA ILE A 148 -24.19 13.10 3.81
C ILE A 148 -24.84 14.12 2.87
N LYS A 149 -24.14 14.58 1.83
CA LYS A 149 -24.71 15.48 0.80
C LYS A 149 -25.93 14.84 0.13
N MET A 150 -25.88 13.54 -0.18
CA MET A 150 -27.04 12.81 -0.70
C MET A 150 -28.21 12.81 0.29
N LEU A 151 -27.96 12.52 1.58
CA LEU A 151 -28.99 12.56 2.62
C LEU A 151 -29.66 13.94 2.72
N ALA A 152 -28.86 15.02 2.74
CA ALA A 152 -29.36 16.39 2.80
C ALA A 152 -30.25 16.74 1.61
N ARG A 153 -29.84 16.37 0.38
CA ARG A 153 -30.64 16.56 -0.84
C ARG A 153 -31.98 15.82 -0.77
N LYS A 154 -32.01 14.59 -0.25
CA LYS A 154 -33.25 13.81 -0.07
C LYS A 154 -34.20 14.46 0.94
N LYS A 155 -33.68 14.91 2.09
CA LYS A 155 -34.46 15.64 3.10
C LYS A 155 -35.08 16.93 2.52
N TRP A 156 -34.29 17.73 1.79
CA TRP A 156 -34.79 18.96 1.18
C TRP A 156 -35.93 18.73 0.18
N LYS A 157 -35.81 17.69 -0.66
CA LYS A 157 -36.88 17.30 -1.59
C LYS A 157 -38.15 16.90 -0.84
N SER A 158 -38.04 16.12 0.22
CA SER A 158 -39.15 15.74 1.10
C SER A 158 -39.88 16.96 1.67
N ASP A 159 -39.13 17.91 2.23
CA ASP A 159 -39.70 19.09 2.88
C ASP A 159 -40.43 19.98 1.88
N LYS A 160 -39.92 20.10 0.65
CA LYS A 160 -40.57 20.82 -0.46
C LYS A 160 -41.91 20.17 -0.87
N ILE A 161 -41.94 18.83 -0.99
CA ILE A 161 -43.17 18.09 -1.35
C ILE A 161 -44.25 18.27 -0.28
N LYS A 162 -43.90 18.11 1.01
CA LYS A 162 -44.84 18.30 2.13
C LYS A 162 -45.44 19.71 2.16
N ARG A 163 -44.62 20.74 1.96
CA ARG A 163 -45.09 22.15 1.91
C ARG A 163 -46.06 22.41 0.75
N SER A 164 -45.79 21.81 -0.42
CA SER A 164 -46.68 21.94 -1.58
C SER A 164 -48.05 21.30 -1.33
N GLN A 165 -48.09 20.09 -0.75
CA GLN A 165 -49.34 19.40 -0.44
C GLN A 165 -50.18 20.14 0.62
N PHE A 166 -49.52 20.76 1.61
CA PHE A 166 -50.21 21.55 2.64
C PHE A 166 -50.85 22.82 2.07
N LYS A 167 -50.19 23.50 1.12
CA LYS A 167 -50.77 24.67 0.44
C LYS A 167 -52.00 24.29 -0.38
N ILE A 168 -51.96 23.20 -1.15
CA ILE A 168 -53.08 22.74 -1.98
C ILE A 168 -54.33 22.42 -1.13
N LYS A 169 -54.14 21.83 0.06
CA LYS A 169 -55.27 21.54 0.97
C LYS A 169 -55.90 22.80 1.57
N LYS A 170 -55.11 23.84 1.87
CA LYS A 170 -55.63 25.13 2.38
C LYS A 170 -56.40 25.94 1.35
N THR A 171 -56.16 25.75 0.06
CA THR A 171 -56.87 26.48 -1.02
C THR A 171 -58.17 25.79 -1.44
N ARG A 172 -58.44 24.57 -0.96
CA ARG A 172 -59.65 23.77 -1.24
C ARG A 172 -60.65 23.74 -0.06
N MET A 173 -60.37 24.47 1.02
CA MET A 173 -61.31 24.76 2.11
C MET A 173 -61.75 26.21 1.99
#